data_AF-A0A6J7E5C7-F1
#
_entry.id   AF-A0A6J7E5C7-F1
#
_cell.length_a   1.000
_cell.length_b   1.000
_cell.length_c   1.000
_cell.angle_alpha   90.00
_cell.angle_beta   90.00
_cell.angle_gamma   90.00
#
_symmetry.space_group_name_H-M   'P 1'
#
loop_
_entity.id
_entity.type
_entity.pdbx_description
1 polymer ?
#
loop_
_entity_poly.entity_id
_entity_poly.type
_entity_poly.pdbx_seq_one_letter_code
_entity_poly.pdbx_strand_id
1 'polypeptide(L)' 'MPLDIRAITQYCRDAGIGTLEIKKRGVDIDPATFRTKLKLKGSASATLILTRAGDGRVAIVAERVR' A
#
# COMPACT_ATOMS: atom_id res chain seq x y z
N MET A 1 6.10 6.81 -1.86
CA MET A 1 4.98 7.77 -1.73
C MET A 1 4.64 7.99 -0.25
N PRO A 2 3.92 9.05 0.12
CA PRO A 2 3.50 9.27 1.50
C PRO A 2 2.65 8.11 2.03
N LEU A 3 2.77 7.80 3.33
CA LEU A 3 1.86 6.87 3.99
C LEU A 3 0.52 7.57 4.30
N ASP A 4 -0.27 7.75 3.25
CA ASP A 4 -1.59 8.39 3.29
C ASP A 4 -2.62 7.57 2.50
N ILE A 5 -3.81 7.39 3.07
CA ILE A 5 -4.85 6.53 2.49
C ILE A 5 -5.31 7.07 1.14
N ARG A 6 -5.50 8.39 1.00
CA ARG A 6 -6.00 8.99 -0.24
C ARG A 6 -4.97 8.85 -1.36
N ALA A 7 -3.71 9.13 -1.09
CA ALA A 7 -2.63 8.99 -2.07
C ALA A 7 -2.49 7.54 -2.54
N ILE A 8 -2.52 6.58 -1.62
CA ILE A 8 -2.38 5.15 -1.94
C ILE A 8 -3.61 4.63 -2.69
N THR A 9 -4.83 4.98 -2.27
CA THR A 9 -6.06 4.61 -2.97
C THR A 9 -6.06 5.16 -4.40
N GLN A 10 -5.64 6.41 -4.60
CA GLN A 10 -5.57 7.01 -5.94
C GLN A 10 -4.58 6.24 -6.82
N TYR A 11 -3.36 5.99 -6.33
CA TYR A 11 -2.38 5.19 -7.05
C TYR A 11 -2.92 3.80 -7.43
N CYS A 12 -3.55 3.10 -6.48
CA CYS A 12 -4.08 1.76 -6.73
C CYS A 12 -5.21 1.77 -7.75
N ARG A 13 -6.06 2.81 -7.75
CA ARG A 13 -7.12 2.99 -8.74
C ARG A 13 -6.53 3.22 -10.13
N ASP A 14 -5.56 4.10 -10.25
CA ASP A 14 -4.92 4.45 -11.54
C ASP A 14 -4.16 3.26 -12.12
N ALA A 15 -3.56 2.43 -11.26
CA ALA A 15 -2.88 1.19 -11.63
C ALA A 15 -3.83 -0.03 -11.78
N GLY A 16 -5.14 0.12 -11.54
CA GLY A 16 -6.10 -0.99 -11.64
C GLY A 16 -5.87 -2.13 -10.64
N ILE A 17 -5.32 -1.82 -9.46
CA ILE A 17 -4.96 -2.79 -8.41
C ILE A 17 -6.18 -3.12 -7.55
N GLY A 18 -6.65 -4.36 -7.66
CA GLY A 18 -7.71 -4.92 -6.81
C GLY A 18 -7.17 -5.73 -5.63
N THR A 19 -5.94 -6.23 -5.72
CA THR A 19 -5.34 -7.08 -4.69
C THR A 19 -4.01 -6.49 -4.21
N LEU A 20 -3.90 -6.27 -2.90
CA LEU A 20 -2.64 -5.85 -2.27
C LEU A 20 -2.19 -6.84 -1.20
N GLU A 21 -0.95 -7.28 -1.31
CA GLU A 21 -0.21 -7.82 -0.17
C GLU A 21 0.38 -6.65 0.62
N ILE A 22 0.18 -6.60 1.93
CA ILE A 22 0.67 -5.49 2.76
C ILE A 22 1.70 -6.01 3.78
N LYS A 23 2.92 -5.47 3.72
CA LYS A 23 3.98 -5.73 4.69
C LYS A 23 4.23 -4.48 5.52
N LYS A 24 4.33 -4.61 6.85
CA LYS A 24 4.65 -3.50 7.75
C LYS A 24 6.03 -3.67 8.41
N ARG A 25 6.76 -2.56 8.61
CA ARG A 25 8.04 -2.50 9.35
C ARG A 25 8.13 -1.21 10.15
N GLY A 26 8.24 -1.30 11.47
CA GLY A 26 8.40 -0.11 12.33
C GLY A 26 7.26 0.92 12.27
N VAL A 27 6.09 0.51 11.78
CA VAL A 27 4.87 1.33 11.71
C VAL A 27 3.74 0.65 12.48
N ASP A 28 3.02 1.44 13.25
CA ASP A 28 1.85 0.99 14.02
C ASP A 28 0.58 1.13 13.18
N ILE A 29 0.44 0.21 12.22
CA ILE A 29 -0.72 0.11 11.34
C ILE A 29 -1.11 -1.35 11.27
N ASP A 30 -2.39 -1.65 11.45
CA ASP A 30 -2.94 -2.97 11.20
C ASP A 30 -3.16 -3.18 9.69
N PRO A 31 -2.50 -4.16 9.04
CA PRO A 31 -2.62 -4.37 7.60
C PRO A 31 -4.04 -4.71 7.14
N ALA A 32 -4.80 -5.48 7.94
CA ALA A 32 -6.14 -5.90 7.57
C ALA A 32 -7.10 -4.69 7.51
N THR A 33 -7.09 -3.88 8.57
CA THR A 33 -7.86 -2.63 8.68
C THR A 33 -7.40 -1.59 7.67
N PHE A 34 -6.09 -1.51 7.39
CA PHE A 34 -5.58 -0.60 6.37
C PHE A 34 -6.11 -0.97 4.98
N ARG A 35 -6.06 -2.26 4.63
CA ARG A 35 -6.56 -2.77 3.35
C ARG A 35 -8.03 -2.46 3.13
N THR A 36 -8.89 -2.61 4.14
CA THR A 36 -10.33 -2.33 4.00
C THR A 36 -10.60 -0.86 3.70
N LYS A 37 -9.80 0.07 4.26
CA LYS A 37 -9.92 1.51 3.99
C LYS A 37 -9.58 1.89 2.55
N LEU A 38 -8.73 1.13 1.86
CA LEU A 38 -8.29 1.45 0.50
C LEU A 38 -9.38 1.25 -0.57
N LYS A 39 -10.41 0.44 -0.29
CA LYS A 39 -11.53 0.14 -1.21
C LYS A 39 -11.05 -0.23 -2.63
N LEU A 40 -10.08 -1.14 -2.70
CA LEU A 40 -9.41 -1.55 -3.93
C LEU A 40 -10.38 -2.09 -4.98
N LYS A 41 -10.11 -1.79 -6.25
CA LYS A 41 -10.86 -2.24 -7.41
C LYS A 41 -9.92 -2.47 -8.57
N GLY A 42 -10.12 -3.57 -9.30
CA GLY A 42 -9.35 -3.92 -10.49
C GLY A 42 -8.85 -5.36 -10.46
N SER A 43 -8.10 -5.75 -11.48
CA SER A 43 -7.59 -7.12 -11.66
C SER A 43 -6.10 -7.26 -11.36
N ALA A 44 -5.36 -6.14 -11.27
CA ALA A 44 -3.94 -6.17 -10.98
C ALA A 44 -3.66 -6.48 -9.50
N SER A 45 -2.46 -6.97 -9.23
CA SER A 45 -1.96 -7.21 -7.88
C SER A 45 -0.58 -6.58 -7.66
N ALA A 46 -0.31 -6.14 -6.43
CA ALA A 46 0.99 -5.57 -6.05
C ALA A 46 1.28 -5.82 -4.56
N THR A 47 2.52 -5.55 -4.16
CA THR A 47 2.93 -5.54 -2.75
C THR A 47 3.11 -4.10 -2.27
N LEU A 48 2.47 -3.76 -1.16
CA LEU A 48 2.62 -2.48 -0.46
C LEU A 48 3.45 -2.67 0.81
N ILE A 49 4.58 -1.98 0.88
CA ILE A 49 5.47 -1.99 2.05
C ILE A 49 5.26 -0.67 2.80
N LEU A 50 4.74 -0.79 4.02
CA LEU A 50 4.58 0.31 4.96
C LEU A 50 5.79 0.32 5.89
N THR A 51 6.62 1.36 5.79
CA THR A 51 7.88 1.43 6.53
C THR A 51 8.20 2.85 6.96
N ARG A 52 9.21 3.00 7.81
CA ARG A 52 9.87 4.28 8.04
C ARG A 52 11.03 4.48 7.08
N ALA A 53 11.25 5.71 6.65
CA ALA A 53 12.40 6.14 5.87
C ALA A 53 12.78 7.56 6.31
N GLY A 54 14.03 7.75 6.75
CA GLY A 54 14.43 8.96 7.48
C GLY A 54 13.51 9.20 8.68
N ASP A 55 13.05 10.44 8.82
CA ASP A 55 12.19 10.86 9.93
C ASP A 55 10.69 10.53 9.70
N GLY A 56 10.34 10.00 8.52
CA GLY A 56 8.95 9.86 8.06
C GLY A 56 8.45 8.43 7.96
N ARG A 57 7.11 8.30 7.87
CA ARG A 57 6.43 7.06 7.44
C ARG A 57 6.15 7.14 5.94
N VAL A 58 6.48 6.08 5.23
CA VAL A 58 6.31 5.99 3.78
C VAL A 58 5.63 4.70 3.36
N ALA A 59 5.05 4.73 2.17
CA ALA A 59 4.56 3.56 1.47
C ALA A 59 5.37 3.34 0.19
N ILE A 60 5.77 2.11 -0.05
CA ILE A 60 6.50 1.67 -1.24
C ILE A 60 5.65 0.61 -1.93
N VAL A 61 5.37 0.81 -3.21
CA VAL A 61 4.73 -0.22 -4.05
C VAL A 61 5.83 -0.98 -4.77
N ALA A 62 5.73 -2.30 -4.74
CA ALA A 62 6.67 -3.20 -5.39
C ALA A 62 5.91 -4.23 -6.23
N GLU A 63 6.50 -4.57 -7.36
CA GLU A 63 6.09 -5.69 -8.19
C GLU A 63 6.85 -6.94 -7.77
N ARG A 64 6.18 -8.09 -7.84
CA ARG A 64 6.82 -9.37 -7.53
C ARG A 64 7.66 -9.81 -8.73
N VAL A 65 8.98 -9.71 -8.58
CA VAL A 65 9.93 -10.25 -9.55
C VAL A 65 9.91 -11.78 -9.46
N ARG A 66 9.77 -12.45 -10.61
CA ARG A 66 9.87 -13.91 -10.74
C ARG A 66 11.30 -14.34 -10.99
#